data_AF-A0A7S1CLN0-F1
#
_entry.id   AF-A0A7S1CLN0-F1
#
_cell.length_a   1.000
_cell.length_b   1.000
_cell.length_c   1.000
_cell.angle_alpha   90.00
_cell.angle_beta   90.00
_cell.angle_gamma   90.00
#
_symmetry.space_group_name_H-M   'P 1'
#
loop_
_entity.id
_entity.type
_entity.pdbx_description
1 polymer ?
#
loop_
_entity_poly.entity_id
_entity_poly.type
_entity_poly.pdbx_seq_one_letter_code
_entity_poly.pdbx_strand_id
1 'polypeptide(L)'
;VEPTLVLHGAPFAGAGNGLLSCLTVPPSRVVVVDRAGGGDSLAAAVDAAVARLQGDGRRVAVVAPGACMDEAVPGAATLFFDVLRNEADAAAASQSRGAAASFCFRHVVIDAGTGLTAATFAALNSRLPPSRRKRVTAVLVAGTREEWETRRRRARDVVAELCGGDTTDEDDDWLRVVEPPFGKAFGSVRRAGVEAVRDIARTQGIVADPLYSAKAFAVAAEMVASDTSDGAEGGWEAGAAGGGRA
;
A
#
# COMPACT_ATOMS: atom_id res chain seq x y z
N VAL A 1 -3.21 27.19 0.91
CA VAL A 1 -3.02 26.21 2.00
C VAL A 1 -1.61 26.39 2.54
N GLU A 2 -1.45 26.36 3.86
CA GLU A 2 -0.19 26.68 4.53
C GLU A 2 0.27 25.47 5.36
N PRO A 3 1.11 24.58 4.78
CA PRO A 3 1.43 23.32 5.43
C PRO A 3 2.32 23.52 6.67
N THR A 4 2.05 22.71 7.69
CA THR A 4 2.90 22.51 8.87
C THR A 4 3.15 21.02 8.97
N LEU A 5 4.42 20.61 9.10
CA LEU A 5 4.80 19.21 9.11
C LEU A 5 5.32 18.83 10.49
N VAL A 6 4.73 17.78 11.08
CA VAL A 6 5.14 17.24 12.38
C VAL A 6 5.73 15.85 12.15
N LEU A 7 7.00 15.65 12.48
CA LEU A 7 7.75 14.41 12.18
C LEU A 7 8.50 13.92 13.40
N HIS A 8 8.67 12.61 13.45
CA HIS A 8 9.65 12.00 14.34
C HIS A 8 11.08 12.06 13.80
N GLY A 9 12.05 12.26 14.70
CA GLY A 9 13.47 12.02 14.44
C GLY A 9 14.27 13.29 14.23
N ALA A 10 15.01 13.38 13.12
CA ALA A 10 15.87 14.50 12.80
C ALA A 10 15.25 15.39 11.70
N PRO A 11 15.59 16.69 11.64
CA PRO A 11 15.24 17.53 10.50
C PRO A 11 15.78 16.92 9.19
N PHE A 12 15.16 17.29 8.08
CA PHE A 12 15.41 16.70 6.77
C PHE A 12 16.90 16.59 6.44
N ALA A 13 17.38 15.36 6.24
CA ALA A 13 18.62 15.15 5.50
C ALA A 13 18.36 15.63 4.07
N GLY A 14 19.25 16.45 3.50
CA GLY A 14 19.07 17.13 2.20
C GLY A 14 19.01 16.21 0.97
N ALA A 15 18.25 15.11 1.03
CA ALA A 15 18.00 14.14 -0.02
C ALA A 15 16.58 13.54 0.09
N GLY A 16 16.13 12.87 -0.98
CA GLY A 16 14.87 12.13 -1.02
C GLY A 16 13.63 12.96 -0.69
N ASN A 17 12.63 12.34 -0.04
CA ASN A 17 11.39 13.01 0.36
C ASN A 17 11.61 14.17 1.34
N GLY A 18 12.70 14.13 2.11
CA GLY A 18 13.05 15.22 3.02
C GLY A 18 13.42 16.50 2.27
N LEU A 19 14.25 16.39 1.24
CA LEU A 19 14.59 17.52 0.37
C LEU A 19 13.34 18.08 -0.33
N LEU A 20 12.47 17.21 -0.86
CA LEU A 20 11.23 17.65 -1.51
C LEU A 20 10.32 18.39 -0.53
N SER A 21 10.23 17.92 0.70
CA SER A 21 9.44 18.58 1.75
C SER A 21 9.95 19.99 2.07
N CYS A 22 11.28 20.20 2.08
CA CYS A 22 11.87 21.53 2.26
C CYS A 22 11.49 22.53 1.16
N LEU A 23 11.16 22.07 -0.05
CA LEU A 23 10.71 22.94 -1.14
C LEU A 23 9.28 23.44 -0.94
N THR A 24 8.46 22.69 -0.19
CA THR A 24 7.03 22.97 0.00
C THR A 24 6.68 23.46 1.40
N VAL A 25 7.51 23.18 2.40
CA VAL A 25 7.30 23.52 3.80
C VAL A 25 8.54 24.26 4.30
N PRO A 26 8.42 25.54 4.70
CA PRO A 26 9.55 26.29 5.21
C PRO A 26 10.02 25.69 6.54
N PRO A 27 11.33 25.75 6.87
CA PRO A 27 11.88 25.17 8.11
C PRO A 27 11.17 25.66 9.39
N SER A 28 10.67 26.90 9.40
CA SER A 28 9.90 27.48 10.51
C SER A 28 8.54 26.80 10.78
N ARG A 29 8.12 25.86 9.91
CA ARG A 29 6.86 25.11 10.00
C ARG A 29 7.09 23.61 10.06
N VAL A 30 8.31 23.20 10.39
CA VAL A 30 8.67 21.81 10.64
C VAL A 30 8.83 21.64 12.13
N VAL A 31 7.97 20.84 12.74
CA VAL A 31 8.04 20.46 14.15
C VAL A 31 8.64 19.06 14.22
N VAL A 32 9.80 18.95 14.88
CA VAL A 32 10.52 17.68 15.02
C VAL A 32 10.32 17.16 16.45
N VAL A 33 9.82 15.93 16.54
CA VAL A 33 9.55 15.22 17.80
C VAL A 33 10.63 14.17 17.99
N ASP A 34 11.40 14.29 19.07
CA ASP A 34 12.45 13.32 19.40
C ASP A 34 11.82 11.95 19.73
N ARG A 35 12.47 10.87 19.26
CA ARG A 35 12.09 9.49 19.59
C ARG A 35 12.79 8.96 20.84
N ALA A 36 13.87 9.60 21.30
CA ALA A 36 14.80 9.04 22.27
C ALA A 36 14.59 9.49 23.73
N GLY A 37 13.75 10.49 23.99
CA GLY A 37 13.50 11.01 25.34
C GLY A 37 12.01 11.12 25.61
N GLY A 38 11.61 11.11 26.89
CA GLY A 38 10.22 11.28 27.36
C GLY A 38 9.61 12.66 27.08
N GLY A 39 9.83 13.21 25.89
CA GLY A 39 9.16 14.38 25.35
C GLY A 39 7.76 14.06 24.83
N ASP A 40 7.11 15.10 24.32
CA ASP A 40 5.73 15.04 23.82
C ASP A 40 5.57 13.95 22.75
N SER A 41 4.49 13.18 22.84
CA SER A 41 4.13 12.23 21.78
C SER A 41 3.86 12.97 20.47
N LEU A 42 3.93 12.27 19.33
CA LEU A 42 3.55 12.86 18.04
C LEU A 42 2.14 13.48 18.08
N ALA A 43 1.22 12.84 18.80
CA ALA A 43 -0.14 13.34 18.99
C ALA A 43 -0.14 14.67 19.75
N ALA A 44 0.58 14.76 20.86
CA ALA A 44 0.68 15.99 21.65
C ALA A 44 1.33 17.14 20.84
N ALA A 45 2.35 16.84 20.04
CA ALA A 45 2.98 17.83 19.15
C ALA A 45 2.03 18.32 18.05
N VAL A 46 1.19 17.42 17.50
CA VAL A 46 0.12 17.79 16.56
C VAL A 46 -0.92 18.67 17.24
N ASP A 47 -1.39 18.31 18.43
CA ASP A 47 -2.39 19.07 19.19
C ASP A 47 -1.88 20.48 19.52
N ALA A 48 -0.62 20.59 19.95
CA ALA A 48 0.03 21.88 20.21
C ALA A 48 0.13 22.74 18.94
N ALA A 49 0.47 22.13 17.80
CA ALA A 49 0.53 22.84 16.52
C ALA A 49 -0.86 23.32 16.06
N VAL A 50 -1.89 22.49 16.23
CA VAL A 50 -3.29 22.84 15.93
C VAL A 50 -3.74 24.01 16.81
N ALA A 51 -3.56 23.91 18.13
CA ALA A 51 -3.96 24.95 19.08
C ALA A 51 -3.30 26.29 18.78
N ARG A 52 -1.98 26.29 18.48
CA ARG A 52 -1.26 27.50 18.09
C ARG A 52 -1.84 28.13 16.83
N LEU A 53 -2.02 27.35 15.77
CA LEU A 53 -2.53 27.85 14.50
C LEU A 53 -3.98 28.36 14.60
N GLN A 54 -4.82 27.69 15.40
CA GLN A 54 -6.17 28.16 15.69
C GLN A 54 -6.19 29.44 16.53
N GLY A 55 -5.27 29.57 17.50
CA GLY A 55 -5.06 30.80 18.27
C GLY A 55 -4.68 32.01 17.40
N ASP A 56 -3.99 31.76 16.29
CA ASP A 56 -3.70 32.76 15.25
C ASP A 56 -4.91 33.05 14.32
N GLY A 57 -6.10 32.54 14.64
CA GLY A 57 -7.34 32.73 13.86
C GLY A 57 -7.43 31.87 12.59
N ARG A 58 -6.61 30.82 12.47
CA ARG A 58 -6.58 29.97 11.26
C ARG A 58 -7.52 28.78 11.39
N ARG A 59 -8.12 28.38 10.25
CA ARG A 59 -8.77 27.08 10.12
C ARG A 59 -7.72 26.02 9.83
N VAL A 60 -7.75 24.93 10.60
CA VAL A 60 -6.75 23.86 10.56
C VAL A 60 -7.43 22.55 10.23
N ALA A 61 -6.81 21.78 9.32
CA ALA A 61 -7.16 20.40 9.04
C ALA A 61 -5.93 19.53 9.31
N VAL A 62 -6.12 18.38 9.95
CA VAL A 62 -5.06 17.43 10.27
C VAL A 62 -5.12 16.28 9.28
N VAL A 63 -4.00 15.98 8.64
CA VAL A 63 -3.85 14.80 7.78
C VAL A 63 -2.98 13.79 8.52
N ALA A 64 -3.56 12.65 8.87
CA ALA A 64 -2.86 11.58 9.58
C ALA A 64 -1.72 10.99 8.70
N PRO A 65 -0.73 10.30 9.30
CA PRO A 65 0.29 9.59 8.55
C PRO A 65 -0.32 8.69 7.46
N GLY A 66 0.25 8.76 6.26
CA GLY A 66 -0.25 8.03 5.08
C GLY A 66 -1.69 8.37 4.69
N ALA A 67 -2.21 9.53 5.15
CA ALA A 67 -3.61 9.93 5.02
C ALA A 67 -4.58 8.82 5.46
N CYS A 68 -4.23 8.04 6.49
CA CYS A 68 -5.05 6.93 6.98
C CYS A 68 -6.27 7.46 7.76
N MET A 69 -7.25 7.99 7.02
CA MET A 69 -8.47 8.62 7.50
C MET A 69 -9.64 8.23 6.61
N ASP A 70 -10.86 8.36 7.12
CA ASP A 70 -12.07 7.91 6.42
C ASP A 70 -12.31 8.69 5.13
N GLU A 71 -12.01 9.99 5.15
CA GLU A 71 -12.13 10.89 3.99
C GLU A 71 -11.20 10.49 2.84
N ALA A 72 -10.16 9.70 3.12
CA ALA A 72 -9.24 9.20 2.10
C ALA A 72 -9.66 7.84 1.51
N VAL A 73 -10.68 7.17 2.06
CA VAL A 73 -11.18 5.88 1.56
C VAL A 73 -11.63 5.95 0.09
N PRO A 74 -12.35 6.98 -0.39
CA PRO A 74 -12.69 7.09 -1.82
C PRO A 74 -11.44 7.12 -2.72
N GLY A 75 -10.39 7.81 -2.27
CA GLY A 75 -9.11 7.84 -2.98
C GLY A 75 -8.44 6.47 -2.99
N ALA A 76 -8.37 5.78 -1.84
CA ALA A 76 -7.82 4.44 -1.72
C ALA A 76 -8.60 3.39 -2.54
N ALA A 77 -9.91 3.57 -2.70
CA ALA A 77 -10.79 2.69 -3.47
C ALA A 77 -10.46 2.68 -4.97
N THR A 78 -9.84 3.75 -5.49
CA THR A 78 -9.50 3.86 -6.91
C THR A 78 -8.64 2.70 -7.39
N LEU A 79 -7.70 2.19 -6.58
CA LEU A 79 -6.87 1.04 -6.93
C LEU A 79 -7.72 -0.21 -7.22
N PHE A 80 -8.75 -0.47 -6.42
CA PHE A 80 -9.65 -1.60 -6.64
C PHE A 80 -10.42 -1.45 -7.96
N PHE A 81 -10.95 -0.25 -8.22
CA PHE A 81 -11.67 0.02 -9.46
C PHE A 81 -10.75 0.03 -10.69
N ASP A 82 -9.51 0.48 -10.56
CA ASP A 82 -8.50 0.43 -11.61
C ASP A 82 -8.17 -1.02 -11.97
N VAL A 83 -8.06 -1.92 -10.98
CA VAL A 83 -7.90 -3.35 -11.24
C VAL A 83 -9.08 -3.90 -12.04
N LEU A 84 -10.32 -3.61 -11.63
CA LEU A 84 -11.51 -4.08 -12.36
C LEU A 84 -11.60 -3.48 -13.77
N ARG A 85 -11.22 -2.21 -13.94
CA ARG A 85 -11.18 -1.54 -15.25
C ARG A 85 -10.14 -2.19 -16.15
N ASN A 86 -8.93 -2.44 -15.64
CA ASN A 86 -7.87 -3.09 -16.41
C ASN A 86 -8.26 -4.50 -16.87
N GLU A 87 -9.00 -5.26 -16.05
CA GLU A 87 -9.57 -6.55 -16.46
C GLU A 87 -10.57 -6.41 -17.60
N ALA A 88 -11.48 -5.43 -17.50
CA ALA A 88 -12.47 -5.16 -18.54
C ALA A 88 -11.81 -4.72 -19.85
N ASP A 89 -10.84 -3.80 -19.79
CA ASP A 89 -10.12 -3.29 -20.95
C ASP A 89 -9.31 -4.41 -21.63
N ALA A 90 -8.66 -5.27 -20.86
CA ALA A 90 -7.93 -6.42 -21.38
C ALA A 90 -8.87 -7.45 -22.03
N ALA A 91 -10.05 -7.69 -21.45
CA ALA A 91 -11.06 -8.56 -22.03
C ALA A 91 -11.59 -8.00 -23.37
N ALA A 92 -11.88 -6.70 -23.44
CA ALA A 92 -12.32 -6.03 -24.66
C ALA A 92 -11.24 -6.10 -25.76
N ALA A 93 -9.97 -5.86 -25.40
CA ALA A 93 -8.85 -5.99 -26.33
C ALA A 93 -8.67 -7.44 -26.83
N SER A 94 -8.86 -8.43 -25.97
CA SER A 94 -8.72 -9.86 -26.31
C SER A 94 -9.82 -10.34 -27.27
N GLN A 95 -11.07 -9.89 -27.08
CA GLN A 95 -12.17 -10.16 -28.00
C GLN A 95 -11.90 -9.61 -29.40
N SER A 96 -11.34 -8.40 -29.50
CA SER A 96 -10.97 -7.79 -30.78
C SER A 96 -9.89 -8.58 -31.55
N ARG A 97 -9.12 -9.43 -30.84
CA ARG A 97 -8.03 -10.25 -31.39
C ARG A 97 -8.41 -11.72 -31.57
N GLY A 98 -9.66 -12.11 -31.31
CA GLY A 98 -10.12 -13.50 -31.41
C GLY A 98 -9.53 -14.43 -30.35
N ALA A 99 -9.01 -13.90 -29.24
CA ALA A 99 -8.48 -14.72 -28.15
C ALA A 99 -9.62 -15.29 -27.29
N ALA A 100 -9.53 -16.59 -26.96
CA ALA A 100 -10.59 -17.32 -26.26
C ALA A 100 -10.62 -17.08 -24.73
N ALA A 101 -9.54 -16.55 -24.14
CA ALA A 101 -9.42 -16.40 -22.69
C ALA A 101 -9.64 -14.94 -22.26
N SER A 102 -10.48 -14.73 -21.25
CA SER A 102 -10.60 -13.45 -20.55
C SER A 102 -9.47 -13.30 -19.53
N PHE A 103 -8.86 -12.12 -19.50
CA PHE A 103 -7.83 -11.79 -18.51
C PHE A 103 -8.46 -11.43 -17.17
N CYS A 104 -7.96 -12.01 -16.08
CA CYS A 104 -8.32 -11.60 -14.72
C CYS A 104 -7.14 -11.76 -13.74
N PHE A 105 -7.04 -10.83 -12.80
CA PHE A 105 -6.15 -10.91 -11.65
C PHE A 105 -6.75 -11.85 -10.61
N ARG A 106 -6.12 -13.01 -10.44
CA ARG A 106 -6.49 -13.99 -9.41
C ARG A 106 -5.88 -13.66 -8.05
N HIS A 107 -4.67 -13.11 -8.04
CA HIS A 107 -3.91 -12.78 -6.84
C HIS A 107 -3.49 -11.31 -6.88
N VAL A 108 -3.61 -10.61 -5.76
CA VAL A 108 -3.18 -9.22 -5.59
C VAL A 108 -2.35 -9.11 -4.32
N VAL A 109 -1.11 -8.65 -4.44
CA VAL A 109 -0.22 -8.38 -3.31
C VAL A 109 -0.12 -6.88 -3.14
N ILE A 110 -0.42 -6.39 -1.93
CA ILE A 110 -0.45 -4.94 -1.62
C ILE A 110 0.36 -4.70 -0.34
N ASP A 111 1.27 -3.75 -0.35
CA ASP A 111 1.92 -3.32 0.87
C ASP A 111 0.93 -2.57 1.79
N ALA A 112 1.11 -2.76 3.09
CA ALA A 112 0.30 -2.17 4.13
C ALA A 112 1.23 -1.45 5.11
N GLY A 113 1.59 -0.20 4.77
CA GLY A 113 2.33 0.69 5.66
C GLY A 113 1.44 1.24 6.76
N THR A 114 0.63 2.24 6.42
CA THR A 114 -0.49 2.66 7.26
C THR A 114 -1.71 1.78 7.04
N GLY A 115 -1.75 1.03 5.95
CA GLY A 115 -2.74 -0.02 5.69
C GLY A 115 -4.03 0.45 5.00
N LEU A 116 -4.26 1.75 4.83
CA LEU A 116 -5.51 2.27 4.23
C LEU A 116 -5.82 1.61 2.87
N THR A 117 -4.89 1.67 1.92
CA THR A 117 -5.10 1.14 0.57
C THR A 117 -5.43 -0.35 0.57
N ALA A 118 -4.63 -1.16 1.27
CA ALA A 118 -4.87 -2.60 1.34
C ALA A 118 -6.19 -2.92 2.08
N ALA A 119 -6.54 -2.17 3.13
CA ALA A 119 -7.77 -2.36 3.90
C ALA A 119 -9.01 -2.01 3.08
N THR A 120 -8.99 -0.88 2.38
CA THR A 120 -10.06 -0.48 1.46
C THR A 120 -10.21 -1.45 0.30
N PHE A 121 -9.09 -1.91 -0.28
CA PHE A 121 -9.11 -2.94 -1.33
C PHE A 121 -9.77 -4.22 -0.83
N ALA A 122 -9.38 -4.70 0.36
CA ALA A 122 -9.99 -5.88 0.97
C ALA A 122 -11.49 -5.70 1.22
N ALA A 123 -11.90 -4.55 1.76
CA ALA A 123 -13.32 -4.25 2.02
C ALA A 123 -14.17 -4.22 0.74
N LEU A 124 -13.63 -3.72 -0.37
CA LEU A 124 -14.34 -3.75 -1.66
C LEU A 124 -14.32 -5.14 -2.30
N ASN A 125 -13.21 -5.87 -2.17
CA ASN A 125 -13.07 -7.22 -2.69
C ASN A 125 -14.02 -8.21 -2.01
N SER A 126 -14.30 -8.06 -0.71
CA SER A 126 -15.27 -8.92 0.00
C SER A 126 -16.70 -8.77 -0.54
N ARG A 127 -17.02 -7.63 -1.17
CA ARG A 127 -18.32 -7.37 -1.80
C ARG A 127 -18.46 -8.00 -3.19
N LEU A 128 -17.39 -8.56 -3.75
CA LEU A 128 -17.48 -9.34 -4.99
C LEU A 128 -18.07 -10.73 -4.70
N PRO A 129 -18.83 -11.30 -5.65
CA PRO A 129 -19.24 -12.70 -5.56
C PRO A 129 -18.00 -13.61 -5.46
N PRO A 130 -18.07 -14.75 -4.77
CA PRO A 130 -16.92 -15.65 -4.58
C PRO A 130 -16.17 -16.01 -5.87
N SER A 131 -16.88 -16.14 -6.99
CA SER A 131 -16.30 -16.45 -8.30
C SER A 131 -15.46 -15.32 -8.92
N ARG A 132 -15.62 -14.07 -8.44
CA ARG A 132 -14.86 -12.90 -8.89
C ARG A 132 -13.93 -12.34 -7.83
N ARG A 133 -14.01 -12.86 -6.60
CA ARG A 133 -13.21 -12.43 -5.46
C ARG A 133 -11.74 -12.79 -5.71
N LYS A 134 -10.87 -11.82 -5.50
CA LYS A 134 -9.42 -11.99 -5.67
C LYS A 134 -8.80 -12.53 -4.40
N ARG A 135 -7.76 -13.34 -4.51
CA ARG A 135 -6.90 -13.66 -3.36
C ARG A 135 -6.02 -12.44 -3.08
N VAL A 136 -6.16 -11.84 -1.91
CA VAL A 136 -5.44 -10.63 -1.50
C VAL A 136 -4.39 -11.01 -0.47
N THR A 137 -3.15 -10.55 -0.66
CA THR A 137 -2.09 -10.64 0.34
C THR A 137 -1.67 -9.24 0.75
N ALA A 138 -2.04 -8.85 1.97
CA ALA A 138 -1.59 -7.60 2.59
C ALA A 138 -0.23 -7.83 3.28
N VAL A 139 0.79 -7.08 2.87
CA VAL A 139 2.15 -7.17 3.42
C VAL A 139 2.34 -6.09 4.47
N LEU A 140 2.33 -6.44 5.75
CA LEU A 140 2.47 -5.51 6.86
C LEU A 140 3.91 -4.97 6.93
N VAL A 141 4.17 -3.83 6.28
CA VAL A 141 5.49 -3.19 6.29
C VAL A 141 5.71 -2.27 7.48
N ALA A 142 4.62 -1.90 8.18
CA ALA A 142 4.61 -1.20 9.46
C ALA A 142 3.37 -1.57 10.29
N GLY A 143 3.42 -1.25 11.59
CA GLY A 143 2.34 -1.53 12.53
C GLY A 143 2.27 -2.99 12.96
N THR A 144 1.21 -3.34 13.68
CA THR A 144 0.93 -4.72 14.12
C THR A 144 -0.29 -5.30 13.41
N ARG A 145 -0.54 -6.60 13.58
CA ARG A 145 -1.71 -7.27 13.02
C ARG A 145 -3.01 -6.74 13.64
N GLU A 146 -3.00 -6.44 14.93
CA GLU A 146 -4.15 -5.89 15.67
C GLU A 146 -4.51 -4.48 15.18
N GLU A 147 -3.50 -3.64 14.93
CA GLU A 147 -3.70 -2.34 14.31
C GLU A 147 -4.28 -2.47 12.90
N TRP A 148 -3.74 -3.40 12.11
CA TRP A 148 -4.25 -3.71 10.78
C TRP A 148 -5.73 -4.13 10.82
N GLU A 149 -6.12 -5.03 11.71
CA GLU A 149 -7.51 -5.48 11.83
C GLU A 149 -8.45 -4.35 12.22
N THR A 150 -8.00 -3.45 13.10
CA THR A 150 -8.75 -2.25 13.48
C THR A 150 -8.97 -1.34 12.27
N ARG A 151 -7.92 -1.09 11.47
CA ARG A 151 -8.01 -0.29 10.25
C ARG A 151 -8.86 -0.98 9.17
N ARG A 152 -8.81 -2.31 9.08
CA ARG A 152 -9.64 -3.11 8.17
C ARG A 152 -11.12 -3.00 8.51
N ARG A 153 -11.47 -3.13 9.79
CA ARG A 153 -12.85 -2.91 10.27
C ARG A 153 -13.31 -1.51 9.96
N ARG A 154 -12.49 -0.49 10.22
CA ARG A 154 -12.85 0.90 9.91
C ARG A 154 -13.08 1.13 8.41
N ALA A 155 -12.16 0.68 7.56
CA ALA A 155 -12.29 0.82 6.11
C ALA A 155 -13.55 0.11 5.58
N ARG A 156 -13.90 -1.03 6.16
CA ARG A 156 -15.12 -1.77 5.85
C ARG A 156 -16.38 -0.96 6.20
N ASP A 157 -16.45 -0.37 7.39
CA ASP A 157 -17.58 0.45 7.82
C ASP A 157 -17.78 1.64 6.86
N VAL A 158 -16.69 2.32 6.52
CA VAL A 158 -16.73 3.46 5.58
C VAL A 158 -17.15 3.03 4.18
N VAL A 159 -16.66 1.89 3.69
CA VAL A 159 -17.09 1.34 2.40
C VAL A 159 -18.58 0.94 2.42
N ALA A 160 -19.08 0.39 3.52
CA ALA A 160 -20.49 0.07 3.68
C ALA A 160 -21.37 1.32 3.64
N GLU A 161 -20.94 2.40 4.30
CA GLU A 161 -21.60 3.71 4.24
C GLU A 161 -21.61 4.29 2.82
N LEU A 162 -20.46 4.27 2.12
CA LEU A 162 -20.33 4.85 0.79
C LEU A 162 -21.06 4.06 -0.31
N CYS A 163 -21.07 2.73 -0.23
CA CYS A 163 -21.62 1.86 -1.26
C CYS A 163 -23.04 1.36 -0.94
N GLY A 164 -23.52 1.56 0.28
CA GLY A 164 -24.79 1.02 0.79
C GLY A 164 -24.72 -0.49 1.07
N GLY A 165 -25.31 -0.91 2.19
CA GLY A 165 -25.42 -2.33 2.56
C GLY A 165 -24.17 -2.92 3.20
N ASP A 166 -24.40 -3.96 4.00
CA ASP A 166 -23.36 -4.62 4.79
C ASP A 166 -22.36 -5.37 3.90
N THR A 167 -21.09 -5.31 4.30
CA THR A 167 -20.10 -6.28 3.84
C THR A 167 -20.27 -7.57 4.62
N THR A 168 -20.30 -8.72 3.94
CA THR A 168 -20.41 -9.99 4.65
C THR A 168 -19.09 -10.36 5.33
N ASP A 169 -19.21 -10.93 6.54
CA ASP A 169 -18.11 -11.56 7.30
C ASP A 169 -17.90 -13.03 6.89
N GLU A 170 -18.12 -13.35 5.62
CA GLU A 170 -17.82 -14.70 5.12
C GLU A 170 -16.32 -14.97 5.24
N ASP A 171 -15.98 -16.23 5.53
CA ASP A 171 -14.62 -16.72 5.75
C ASP A 171 -13.58 -16.02 4.85
N ASP A 172 -12.62 -15.36 5.50
CA ASP A 172 -11.58 -14.55 4.87
C ASP A 172 -10.45 -15.42 4.26
N ASP A 173 -10.76 -16.62 3.79
CA ASP A 173 -9.78 -17.53 3.17
C ASP A 173 -9.10 -16.92 1.93
N TRP A 174 -9.74 -15.91 1.35
CA TRP A 174 -9.23 -15.11 0.24
C TRP A 174 -8.27 -14.00 0.67
N LEU A 175 -8.15 -13.68 1.97
CA LEU A 175 -7.30 -12.61 2.48
C LEU A 175 -6.20 -13.15 3.41
N ARG A 176 -4.96 -13.02 2.96
CA ARG A 176 -3.77 -13.30 3.75
C ARG A 176 -3.14 -12.01 4.25
N VAL A 177 -2.69 -12.02 5.48
CA VAL A 177 -1.89 -10.93 6.08
C VAL A 177 -0.55 -11.51 6.48
N VAL A 178 0.53 -10.96 5.93
CA VAL A 178 1.90 -11.47 6.12
C VAL A 178 2.86 -10.38 6.57
N GLU A 179 3.88 -10.77 7.31
CA GLU A 179 5.06 -9.94 7.51
C GLU A 179 6.00 -10.08 6.30
N PRO A 180 6.75 -9.02 5.94
CA PRO A 180 7.74 -9.11 4.89
C PRO A 180 8.93 -10.01 5.30
N PRO A 181 9.58 -10.69 4.34
CA PRO A 181 10.68 -11.61 4.62
C PRO A 181 11.94 -10.92 5.17
N PHE A 182 12.07 -9.60 4.99
CA PHE A 182 13.16 -8.79 5.53
C PHE A 182 12.68 -7.43 6.03
N GLY A 183 13.45 -6.86 6.97
CA GLY A 183 13.20 -5.50 7.47
C GLY A 183 11.88 -5.38 8.23
N LYS A 184 11.68 -6.24 9.25
CA LYS A 184 10.46 -6.28 10.09
C LYS A 184 10.13 -4.95 10.78
N ALA A 185 11.14 -4.14 11.09
CA ALA A 185 10.95 -2.80 11.62
C ALA A 185 10.86 -1.77 10.48
N PHE A 186 9.87 -0.88 10.55
CA PHE A 186 9.71 0.24 9.64
C PHE A 186 10.99 1.09 9.57
N GLY A 187 11.44 1.45 8.37
CA GLY A 187 12.67 2.22 8.17
C GLY A 187 13.98 1.42 8.17
N SER A 188 13.97 0.12 8.52
CA SER A 188 15.18 -0.69 8.49
C SER A 188 15.53 -1.16 7.07
N VAL A 189 16.40 -0.41 6.38
CA VAL A 189 17.00 -0.85 5.11
C VAL A 189 18.16 -1.78 5.43
N ARG A 190 17.91 -3.10 5.40
CA ARG A 190 18.97 -4.11 5.47
C ARG A 190 19.59 -4.34 4.11
N ARG A 191 20.80 -4.92 4.08
CA ARG A 191 21.47 -5.35 2.85
C ARG A 191 20.55 -6.15 1.93
N ALA A 192 19.74 -7.06 2.49
CA ALA A 192 18.74 -7.83 1.76
C ALA A 192 17.71 -6.97 1.00
N GLY A 193 17.28 -5.83 1.57
CA GLY A 193 16.37 -4.91 0.88
C GLY A 193 17.03 -4.19 -0.29
N VAL A 194 18.31 -3.81 -0.15
CA VAL A 194 19.08 -3.21 -1.25
C VAL A 194 19.35 -4.22 -2.37
N GLU A 195 19.65 -5.46 -2.01
CA GLU A 195 19.83 -6.56 -2.97
C GLU A 195 18.53 -6.84 -3.71
N ALA A 196 17.39 -6.94 -3.01
CA ALA A 196 16.08 -7.09 -3.63
C ALA A 196 15.75 -5.97 -4.63
N VAL A 197 16.01 -4.69 -4.26
CA VAL A 197 15.82 -3.56 -5.20
C VAL A 197 16.70 -3.70 -6.44
N ARG A 198 17.98 -4.09 -6.28
CA ARG A 198 18.89 -4.29 -7.43
C ARG A 198 18.43 -5.41 -8.33
N ASP A 199 17.94 -6.51 -7.76
CA ASP A 199 17.51 -7.67 -8.51
C ASP A 199 16.21 -7.38 -9.26
N ILE A 200 15.24 -6.71 -8.64
CA ILE A 200 14.01 -6.23 -9.32
C ILE A 200 14.38 -5.30 -10.49
N ALA A 201 15.26 -4.32 -10.26
CA ALA A 201 15.67 -3.37 -11.29
C ALA A 201 16.37 -4.06 -12.48
N ARG A 202 17.23 -5.05 -12.21
CA ARG A 202 17.98 -5.75 -13.26
C ARG A 202 17.13 -6.75 -14.04
N THR A 203 16.19 -7.42 -13.38
CA THR A 203 15.41 -8.51 -14.00
C THR A 203 14.09 -8.04 -14.59
N GLN A 204 13.44 -7.05 -13.96
CA GLN A 204 12.12 -6.55 -14.38
C GLN A 204 12.19 -5.16 -15.03
N GLY A 205 13.32 -4.46 -14.93
CA GLY A 205 13.43 -3.07 -15.38
C GLY A 205 12.63 -2.08 -14.53
N ILE A 206 12.21 -2.47 -13.32
CA ILE A 206 11.40 -1.67 -12.40
C ILE A 206 12.25 -1.24 -11.21
N VAL A 207 12.25 0.07 -10.90
CA VAL A 207 12.90 0.58 -9.68
C VAL A 207 11.89 0.54 -8.54
N ALA A 208 12.19 -0.27 -7.52
CA ALA A 208 11.43 -0.36 -6.29
C ALA A 208 12.11 0.41 -5.15
N ASP A 209 11.34 0.88 -4.19
CA ASP A 209 11.85 1.40 -2.93
C ASP A 209 12.06 0.25 -1.91
N PRO A 210 13.08 0.33 -1.04
CA PRO A 210 13.40 -0.75 -0.10
C PRO A 210 12.45 -0.82 1.12
N LEU A 211 11.57 0.17 1.33
CA LEU A 211 10.72 0.26 2.50
C LEU A 211 9.34 -0.38 2.29
N TYR A 212 8.78 -0.24 1.09
CA TYR A 212 7.44 -0.68 0.72
C TYR A 212 7.49 -1.68 -0.45
N SER A 213 7.72 -1.20 -1.66
CA SER A 213 7.48 -1.97 -2.88
C SER A 213 8.40 -3.19 -3.02
N ALA A 214 9.68 -3.09 -2.66
CA ALA A 214 10.58 -4.25 -2.71
C ALA A 214 10.13 -5.42 -1.82
N LYS A 215 9.45 -5.12 -0.70
CA LYS A 215 8.93 -6.15 0.21
C LYS A 215 7.69 -6.82 -0.38
N ALA A 216 6.79 -6.05 -0.99
CA ALA A 216 5.63 -6.62 -1.70
C ALA A 216 6.07 -7.51 -2.88
N PHE A 217 7.08 -7.07 -3.64
CA PHE A 217 7.68 -7.87 -4.71
C PHE A 217 8.29 -9.18 -4.20
N ALA A 218 9.02 -9.14 -3.07
CA ALA A 218 9.60 -10.34 -2.48
C ALA A 218 8.53 -11.36 -2.08
N VAL A 219 7.44 -10.92 -1.44
CA VAL A 219 6.31 -11.78 -1.10
C VAL A 219 5.65 -12.36 -2.36
N ALA A 220 5.44 -11.53 -3.39
CA ALA A 220 4.87 -12.00 -4.65
C ALA A 220 5.76 -13.06 -5.33
N ALA A 221 7.07 -12.88 -5.32
CA ALA A 221 8.02 -13.84 -5.88
C ALA A 221 8.00 -15.18 -5.12
N GLU A 222 7.94 -15.15 -3.78
CA GLU A 222 7.81 -16.36 -2.95
C GLU A 222 6.50 -17.11 -3.22
N MET A 223 5.39 -16.37 -3.41
CA MET A 223 4.10 -16.95 -3.76
C MET A 223 4.15 -17.65 -5.13
N VAL A 224 4.72 -17.01 -6.15
CA VAL A 224 4.85 -17.61 -7.49
C VAL A 224 5.75 -18.85 -7.45
N ALA A 225 6.85 -18.82 -6.70
CA ALA A 225 7.74 -19.97 -6.52
C ALA A 225 7.05 -21.14 -5.79
N SER A 226 6.21 -20.85 -4.80
CA SER A 226 5.47 -21.87 -4.06
C SER A 226 4.37 -22.50 -4.93
N ASP A 227 3.62 -21.68 -5.68
CA ASP A 227 2.56 -22.16 -6.58
C ASP A 227 3.12 -23.00 -7.75
N THR A 228 4.35 -22.74 -8.19
CA THR A 228 5.04 -23.56 -9.22
C THR A 228 5.58 -24.88 -8.66
N SER A 229 5.72 -25.00 -7.33
CA SER A 229 6.19 -26.22 -6.66
C SER A 229 5.07 -27.24 -6.40
N ASP A 230 3.82 -26.77 -6.29
CA ASP A 230 2.64 -27.57 -5.95
C ASP A 230 1.92 -28.21 -7.17
N GLY A 231 2.54 -28.20 -8.36
CA GLY A 231 2.09 -29.02 -9.49
C GLY A 231 0.72 -28.66 -10.08
N ALA A 232 0.26 -27.42 -9.95
CA ALA A 232 -0.94 -26.96 -10.66
C ALA A 232 -0.60 -26.67 -12.13
N GLU A 233 -1.13 -27.49 -13.03
CA GLU A 233 -1.17 -27.27 -14.47
C GLU A 233 -1.73 -25.88 -14.80
N GLY A 234 -0.83 -24.93 -15.03
CA GLY A 234 -1.15 -23.54 -15.32
C GLY A 234 0.15 -22.83 -15.68
N GLY A 235 0.78 -23.30 -16.75
CA GLY A 235 2.02 -22.74 -17.27
C GLY A 235 1.90 -21.23 -17.45
N TRP A 236 2.77 -20.50 -16.77
CA TRP A 236 3.02 -19.10 -17.08
C TRP A 236 3.76 -19.08 -18.42
N GLU A 237 3.05 -19.00 -19.55
CA GLU A 237 3.65 -18.57 -20.81
C GLU A 237 3.96 -17.08 -20.70
N ALA A 238 5.13 -16.77 -20.13
CA ALA A 238 5.81 -15.53 -20.42
C ALA A 238 6.07 -15.52 -21.93
N GLY A 239 5.23 -14.80 -22.68
CA GLY A 239 5.45 -14.49 -24.09
C GLY A 239 6.71 -13.65 -24.26
N ALA A 240 7.89 -14.29 -24.17
CA ALA A 240 9.14 -13.75 -24.65
C ALA A 240 9.12 -13.86 -26.18
N ALA A 241 8.56 -12.83 -26.82
CA ALA A 241 8.85 -12.57 -28.22
C ALA A 241 10.32 -12.18 -28.36
N GLY A 242 11.10 -13.01 -29.07
CA GLY A 242 12.35 -12.60 -29.71
C GLY A 242 13.63 -13.07 -29.02
N GLY A 243 14.29 -14.07 -29.62
CA GLY A 243 15.65 -14.45 -29.25
C GLY A 243 16.19 -15.72 -29.89
N GLY A 244 15.78 -16.06 -31.11
CA GLY A 244 16.43 -17.13 -31.86
C GLY A 244 17.85 -16.72 -32.23
N ARG A 245 18.85 -17.38 -31.61
CA ARG A 245 20.19 -17.51 -32.16
C ARG A 245 20.34 -18.93 -32.70
N ALA A 246 20.39 -19.02 -34.03
CA ALA A 246 21.21 -19.95 -34.78
C ALA A 246 21.71 -19.18 -36.01
#